data_AF-R4LC47-F1
#
_entry.id   AF-R4LC47-F1
#
_cell.length_a   1.000
_cell.length_b   1.000
_cell.length_c   1.000
_cell.angle_alpha   90.00
_cell.angle_beta   90.00
_cell.angle_gamma   90.00
#
_symmetry.space_group_name_H-M   'P 1'
#
loop_
_entity.id
_entity.type
_entity.pdbx_description
1 polymer ?
#
loop_
_entity_poly.entity_id
_entity_poly.type
_entity_poly.pdbx_seq_one_letter_code
_entity_poly.pdbx_strand_id
1 'polypeptide(L)'
;MLELYLPLGALGRTDRRIRGYPFDERSGAESLTWRAGLDQWLVQVATAVYAEVPFERAVIGFEVDEDHDIAGDKRYAAVLLPGPDGLEYCPANT
;
A
#
# COMPACT_ATOMS: atom_id res chain seq x y z
N MET A 1 15.49 2.52 -12.56
CA MET A 1 14.86 2.05 -11.32
C MET A 1 13.39 2.39 -11.39
N LEU A 2 12.53 1.36 -11.49
CA LEU A 2 11.09 1.53 -11.63
C LEU A 2 10.43 1.21 -10.30
N GLU A 3 9.49 2.07 -9.89
CA GLU A 3 8.74 1.93 -8.64
C GLU A 3 7.25 2.10 -8.93
N LEU A 4 6.42 1.31 -8.25
CA LEU A 4 4.97 1.34 -8.42
C LEU A 4 4.29 1.93 -7.18
N TYR A 5 3.51 2.99 -7.37
CA TYR A 5 2.75 3.64 -6.30
C TYR A 5 1.26 3.36 -6.45
N LEU A 6 0.63 2.91 -5.36
CA LEU A 6 -0.79 2.56 -5.30
C LEU A 6 -1.49 3.38 -4.20
N PRO A 7 -1.80 4.67 -4.48
CA PRO A 7 -2.37 5.58 -3.49
C PRO A 7 -3.87 5.33 -3.26
N LEU A 8 -4.22 4.89 -2.04
CA LEU A 8 -5.60 4.72 -1.57
C LEU A 8 -6.38 6.06 -1.58
N GLY A 9 -5.70 7.18 -1.33
CA GLY A 9 -6.32 8.52 -1.38
C GLY A 9 -6.85 8.88 -2.77
N ALA A 10 -6.14 8.47 -3.83
CA ALA A 10 -6.60 8.65 -5.20
C ALA A 10 -7.80 7.74 -5.51
N LEU A 11 -7.78 6.49 -5.03
CA LEU A 11 -8.88 5.54 -5.21
C LEU A 11 -10.17 6.03 -4.53
N GLY A 12 -10.05 6.68 -3.36
CA GLY A 12 -11.16 7.34 -2.69
C GLY A 12 -11.78 8.50 -3.46
N ARG A 13 -11.11 9.07 -4.48
CA ARG A 13 -11.73 10.06 -5.38
C ARG A 13 -12.72 9.42 -6.34
N THR A 14 -12.54 8.13 -6.63
CA THR A 14 -13.38 7.35 -7.55
C THR A 14 -14.51 6.62 -6.82
N ASP A 15 -14.24 6.03 -5.64
CA ASP A 15 -15.24 5.32 -4.85
C ASP A 15 -15.35 5.89 -3.43
N ARG A 16 -16.53 6.40 -3.09
CA ARG A 16 -16.81 7.04 -1.79
C ARG A 16 -16.75 6.08 -0.61
N ARG A 17 -16.88 4.77 -0.82
CA ARG A 17 -16.76 3.77 0.26
C ARG A 17 -15.36 3.73 0.86
N ILE A 18 -14.36 4.13 0.08
CA ILE A 18 -12.94 4.15 0.46
C ILE A 18 -12.58 5.45 1.20
N ARG A 19 -13.39 6.51 1.05
CA ARG A 19 -13.29 7.73 1.86
C ARG A 19 -13.94 7.62 3.24
N GLY A 20 -14.64 6.52 3.52
CA GLY A 20 -15.55 6.39 4.65
C GLY A 20 -14.92 6.06 6.00
N TYR A 21 -13.61 5.83 6.07
CA TYR A 21 -12.96 5.53 7.35
C TYR A 21 -12.83 6.80 8.21
N PRO A 22 -13.26 6.79 9.49
CA PRO A 22 -13.07 7.93 10.37
C PRO A 22 -11.59 8.03 10.77
N PHE A 23 -10.84 8.91 10.14
CA PHE A 23 -9.49 9.28 10.58
C PHE A 23 -9.56 10.19 11.82
N ASP A 24 -9.89 9.62 12.97
CA ASP A 24 -9.78 10.28 14.29
C ASP A 24 -8.55 9.80 15.08
N GLU A 25 -8.32 10.30 16.29
CA GLU A 25 -7.13 9.98 17.09
C GLU A 25 -7.00 8.49 17.49
N ARG A 26 -8.04 7.65 17.30
CA ARG A 26 -8.03 6.21 17.59
C ARG A 26 -7.59 5.35 16.40
N SER A 27 -7.28 5.98 15.27
CA SER A 27 -7.25 5.33 13.96
C SER A 27 -6.11 4.38 13.68
N GLY A 28 -5.03 4.30 14.47
CA GLY A 28 -3.82 3.53 14.08
C GLY A 28 -4.09 2.07 13.68
N ALA A 29 -4.33 1.19 14.66
CA ALA A 29 -4.57 -0.23 14.41
C ALA A 29 -5.93 -0.52 13.74
N GLU A 30 -6.94 0.30 14.02
CA GLU A 30 -8.28 0.15 13.45
C GLU A 30 -8.28 0.51 11.94
N SER A 31 -7.49 1.50 11.51
CA SER A 31 -7.30 1.86 10.09
C SER A 31 -6.63 0.72 9.32
N LEU A 32 -5.61 0.10 9.91
CA LEU A 32 -4.93 -1.07 9.32
C LEU A 32 -5.92 -2.22 9.11
N THR A 33 -6.78 -2.49 10.09
CA THR A 33 -7.82 -3.53 9.99
C THR A 33 -8.82 -3.21 8.90
N TRP A 34 -9.28 -1.95 8.83
CA TRP A 34 -10.24 -1.51 7.83
C TRP A 34 -9.70 -1.59 6.39
N ARG A 35 -8.45 -1.18 6.16
CA ARG A 35 -7.83 -1.18 4.82
C ARG A 35 -7.32 -2.54 4.37
N ALA A 36 -7.28 -3.56 5.24
CA ALA A 36 -6.66 -4.85 4.94
C ALA A 36 -7.21 -5.51 3.64
N GLY A 37 -8.52 -5.44 3.41
CA GLY A 37 -9.13 -5.96 2.19
C GLY A 37 -8.75 -5.17 0.93
N LEU A 38 -8.56 -3.85 1.05
CA LEU A 38 -8.10 -2.99 -0.05
C LEU A 38 -6.62 -3.24 -0.35
N ASP A 39 -5.78 -3.34 0.68
CA ASP A 39 -4.36 -3.65 0.53
C ASP A 39 -4.16 -5.02 -0.15
N GLN A 40 -4.92 -6.04 0.24
CA GLN A 40 -4.91 -7.36 -0.41
C GLN A 40 -5.26 -7.28 -1.90
N TRP A 41 -6.28 -6.52 -2.28
CA TRP A 41 -6.63 -6.32 -3.68
C TRP A 41 -5.51 -5.59 -4.45
N LEU A 42 -4.90 -4.58 -3.84
CA LEU A 42 -3.79 -3.84 -4.44
C LEU A 42 -2.52 -4.69 -4.57
N VAL A 43 -2.27 -5.62 -3.65
CA VAL A 43 -1.21 -6.65 -3.77
C VAL A 43 -1.44 -7.50 -5.02
N GLN A 44 -2.67 -7.95 -5.27
CA GLN A 44 -2.98 -8.72 -6.48
C GLN A 44 -2.72 -7.91 -7.75
N VAL A 45 -3.07 -6.62 -7.76
CA VAL A 45 -2.78 -5.71 -8.87
C VAL A 45 -1.26 -5.57 -9.07
N ALA A 46 -0.50 -5.32 -8.00
CA ALA A 46 0.95 -5.19 -8.07
C ALA A 46 1.62 -6.47 -8.60
N THR A 47 1.16 -7.64 -8.15
CA THR A 47 1.64 -8.93 -8.66
C THR A 47 1.35 -9.12 -10.15
N ALA A 48 0.15 -8.75 -10.61
CA ALA A 48 -0.19 -8.82 -12.03
C ALA A 48 0.67 -7.86 -12.87
N VAL A 49 0.93 -6.64 -12.37
CA VAL A 49 1.82 -5.68 -13.03
C VAL A 49 3.25 -6.20 -13.09
N TYR A 50 3.77 -6.76 -12.00
CA TYR A 50 5.14 -7.26 -11.93
C TYR A 50 5.41 -8.41 -12.91
N ALA A 51 4.41 -9.26 -13.16
CA ALA A 51 4.50 -10.34 -14.15
C ALA A 51 4.77 -9.82 -15.58
N GLU A 52 4.29 -8.62 -15.90
CA GLU A 52 4.47 -7.98 -17.21
C GLU A 52 5.63 -6.98 -17.23
N VAL A 53 5.83 -6.26 -16.13
CA VAL A 53 6.82 -5.18 -15.98
C VAL A 53 7.47 -5.24 -14.60
N PRO A 54 8.65 -5.86 -14.47
CA PRO A 54 9.38 -5.91 -13.20
C PRO A 54 9.74 -4.53 -12.67
N PHE A 55 9.56 -4.33 -11.36
CA PHE A 55 9.90 -3.11 -10.62
C PHE A 55 10.72 -3.44 -9.37
N GLU A 56 11.39 -2.45 -8.78
CA GLU A 56 12.26 -2.67 -7.61
C GLU A 56 11.47 -2.67 -6.30
N ARG A 57 10.38 -1.91 -6.25
CA ARG A 57 9.39 -1.96 -5.16
C ARG A 57 8.02 -1.47 -5.59
N ALA A 58 6.99 -1.89 -4.87
CA ALA A 58 5.69 -1.26 -4.90
C ALA A 58 5.28 -0.76 -3.51
N VAL A 59 4.51 0.32 -3.45
CA VAL A 59 4.09 0.98 -2.21
C VAL A 59 2.57 1.19 -2.20
N ILE A 60 1.91 0.77 -1.13
CA ILE A 60 0.46 0.89 -0.91
C ILE A 60 0.18 1.73 0.34
N GLY A 61 -0.57 2.82 0.20
CA GLY A 61 -0.95 3.69 1.31
C GLY A 61 -1.79 4.89 0.87
N PHE A 62 -2.22 5.75 1.80
CA PHE A 62 -3.16 6.85 1.48
C PHE A 62 -2.55 7.95 0.61
N GLU A 63 -1.37 8.44 0.98
CA GLU A 63 -0.66 9.51 0.29
C GLU A 63 0.81 9.08 0.12
N VAL A 64 1.00 8.01 -0.68
CA VAL A 64 2.34 7.48 -0.94
C VAL A 64 2.95 8.18 -2.15
N ASP A 65 4.16 8.68 -1.96
CA ASP A 65 4.97 9.33 -2.98
C ASP A 65 6.46 8.96 -2.81
N GLU A 66 7.32 9.58 -3.60
CA GLU A 66 8.77 9.35 -3.60
C GLU A 66 9.50 9.83 -2.33
N ASP A 67 8.89 10.70 -1.53
CA ASP A 67 9.54 11.44 -0.44
C ASP A 67 9.29 10.81 0.95
N HIS A 68 8.47 9.75 1.03
CA HIS A 68 8.16 9.11 2.30
C HIS A 68 9.20 8.05 2.69
N ASP A 69 9.78 8.20 3.87
CA ASP A 69 10.72 7.25 4.47
C ASP A 69 9.98 5.97 4.95
N ILE A 70 9.83 5.02 4.04
CA ILE A 70 9.16 3.72 4.26
C ILE A 70 10.13 2.64 4.75
N ALA A 71 11.41 2.99 4.91
CA ALA A 71 12.49 2.07 5.28
C ALA A 71 12.68 1.92 6.79
N GLY A 72 11.98 2.70 7.61
CA GLY A 72 12.01 2.61 9.07
C GLY A 72 11.24 1.40 9.64
N ASP A 73 11.49 1.09 10.92
CA ASP A 73 10.74 0.08 11.69
C ASP A 73 9.24 0.40 11.80
N LYS A 74 8.89 1.68 11.68
CA LYS A 74 7.52 2.18 11.61
C LYS A 74 7.18 2.51 10.15
N ARG A 75 6.13 1.89 9.63
CA ARG A 75 5.70 1.99 8.23
C ARG A 75 4.22 2.34 8.17
N TYR A 76 3.94 3.54 7.68
CA TYR A 76 2.59 3.99 7.37
C TYR A 76 2.04 3.38 6.06
N ALA A 77 2.92 2.89 5.20
CA ALA A 77 2.59 2.24 3.94
C ALA A 77 3.04 0.78 3.91
N ALA A 78 2.29 -0.05 3.19
CA ALA A 78 2.71 -1.41 2.92
C ALA A 78 3.65 -1.41 1.70
N VAL A 79 4.58 -2.35 1.67
CA VAL A 79 5.61 -2.44 0.64
C VAL A 79 5.58 -3.84 0.03
N LEU A 80 5.77 -3.93 -1.28
CA LEU A 80 6.09 -5.19 -1.95
C LEU A 80 7.51 -5.12 -2.50
N LEU A 81 8.30 -6.15 -2.19
CA LEU A 81 9.69 -6.27 -2.61
C LEU A 81 9.89 -7.54 -3.45
N PRO A 82 10.70 -7.52 -4.51
CA PRO A 82 11.14 -8.73 -5.19
C PRO A 82 11.89 -9.65 -4.23
N GLY A 83 11.45 -10.90 -4.15
CA GLY A 83 12.04 -11.99 -3.38
C GLY A 83 12.19 -13.25 -4.24
N PRO A 84 12.74 -14.35 -3.67
CA PRO A 84 13.03 -15.57 -4.40
C PRO A 84 11.79 -16.23 -5.03
N ASP A 85 10.62 -16.08 -4.40
CA ASP A 85 9.35 -16.71 -4.81
C ASP A 85 8.37 -15.72 -5.47
N GLY A 86 8.83 -14.53 -5.87
CA GLY A 86 7.98 -13.46 -6.43
C GLY A 86 7.99 -12.21 -5.57
N LEU A 87 6.83 -11.56 -5.40
CA LEU A 87 6.73 -10.38 -4.55
C LEU A 87 6.44 -10.78 -3.10
N GLU A 88 7.27 -10.30 -2.18
CA GLU A 88 7.04 -10.39 -0.73
C GLU A 88 6.22 -9.19 -0.26
N TYR A 89 5.12 -9.43 0.45
CA TYR A 89 4.26 -8.38 1.00
C TYR A 89 4.62 -8.06 2.45
N CYS A 90 5.06 -6.83 2.69
CA CYS A 90 5.33 -6.28 4.01
C CYS A 90 4.22 -5.28 4.39
N PRO A 91 3.32 -5.59 5.34
CA PRO A 91 2.22 -4.70 5.69
C PRO A 91 2.69 -3.41 6.39
N ALA A 92 1.86 -2.38 6.31
CA ALA A 92 1.96 -1.21 7.19
C ALA A 92 1.73 -1.63 8.65
N ASN A 93 2.40 -0.96 9.59
CA ASN A 93 2.38 -1.33 11.01
C ASN A 93 2.18 -0.15 11.97
N THR A 94 1.98 1.08 11.46
CA THR A 94 1.70 2.29 12.25
C THR A 94 0.66 3.19 11.61
#